data_AF-A0A382I742-F1
#
_entry.id   AF-A0A382I742-F1
#
_cell.length_a   1.000
_cell.length_b   1.000
_cell.length_c   1.000
_cell.angle_alpha   90.00
_cell.angle_beta   90.00
_cell.angle_gamma   90.00
#
_symmetry.space_group_name_H-M   'P 1'
#
loop_
_entity.id
_entity.type
_entity.pdbx_description
1 polymer ?
#
loop_
_entity_poly.entity_id
_entity_poly.type
_entity_poly.pdbx_seq_one_letter_code
_entity_poly.pdbx_strand_id
1 'polypeptide(L)' 'MVNWFEKILPSFIKKDSNKKSSVPEGLWKNCPVCTTILYVPELEANLYVCQKCDHHIRI' A
#
# COMPACT_ATOMS: atom_id res chain seq x y z
N MET A 1 -18.38 -20.04 -30.86
CA MET A 1 -19.39 -18.96 -30.90
C MET A 1 -18.64 -17.65 -30.77
N VAL A 2 -18.74 -16.78 -31.78
CA VAL A 2 -18.00 -15.51 -31.81
C VAL A 2 -18.69 -14.50 -30.88
N ASN A 3 -17.97 -14.05 -29.86
CA ASN A 3 -18.47 -13.09 -28.88
C ASN A 3 -18.46 -11.69 -29.50
N TRP A 4 -19.59 -11.29 -30.08
CA TRP A 4 -19.73 -10.04 -30.85
C TRP A 4 -19.32 -8.77 -30.08
N PHE A 5 -19.31 -8.86 -28.74
CA PHE A 5 -18.93 -7.80 -27.82
C PHE A 5 -17.48 -7.33 -27.99
N GLU A 6 -16.59 -8.18 -28.49
CA GLU A 6 -15.19 -7.82 -28.73
C GLU A 6 -15.01 -6.85 -29.90
N LYS A 7 -16.00 -6.74 -30.79
CA LYS A 7 -15.94 -5.87 -31.98
C LYS A 7 -16.27 -4.41 -31.69
N ILE A 8 -16.82 -4.11 -30.51
CA ILE A 8 -17.29 -2.76 -30.13
C ILE A 8 -16.29 -2.07 -29.21
N LEU A 9 -15.27 -2.78 -28.72
CA LEU A 9 -14.25 -2.17 -27.86
C LEU A 9 -13.25 -1.37 -28.72
N PRO A 10 -13.24 -0.04 -28.64
CA PRO A 10 -12.24 0.76 -29.32
C PRO A 10 -10.86 0.37 -28.79
N SER A 11 -9.89 0.17 -29.70
CA SER A 11 -8.49 -0.15 -29.42
C SER A 11 -7.79 0.83 -28.44
N PHE A 12 -8.44 1.94 -28.11
CA PHE A 12 -8.02 2.94 -27.14
C PHE A 12 -8.11 2.49 -25.66
N ILE A 13 -8.81 1.39 -25.36
CA ILE A 13 -8.87 0.81 -24.00
C ILE A 13 -7.81 -0.29 -23.83
N LYS A 14 -6.75 -0.30 -24.66
CA LYS A 14 -5.49 -0.96 -24.26
C LYS A 14 -4.82 -0.07 -23.21
N LYS A 15 -5.40 -0.06 -22.01
CA LYS A 15 -4.82 0.57 -20.84
C LYS A 15 -3.61 -0.28 -20.46
N ASP A 16 -2.43 0.12 -20.91
CA ASP A 16 -1.15 -0.40 -20.45
C ASP A 16 -1.20 -0.49 -18.92
N SER A 17 -1.25 -1.70 -18.41
CA SER A 17 -1.30 -2.06 -17.00
C SER A 17 0.04 -1.81 -16.27
N ASN A 18 0.85 -0.88 -16.77
CA ASN A 18 2.21 -0.60 -16.29
C ASN A 18 2.37 0.83 -15.74
N LYS A 19 1.29 1.42 -15.25
CA LYS A 19 1.40 2.48 -14.24
C LYS A 19 1.29 1.82 -12.88
N LYS A 20 2.40 1.20 -12.45
CA LYS A 20 2.63 0.89 -11.04
C LYS A 20 2.32 2.18 -10.28
N SER A 21 1.27 2.11 -9.48
CA SER A 21 0.78 3.20 -8.64
C SER A 21 1.96 3.96 -8.05
N SER A 22 2.03 5.27 -8.32
CA SER A 22 2.93 6.22 -7.66
C SER A 22 2.54 6.44 -6.19
N VAL A 23 2.06 5.39 -5.53
CA VAL A 23 1.77 5.38 -4.11
C VAL A 23 3.06 4.90 -3.46
N PRO A 24 3.77 5.76 -2.71
CA PRO A 24 4.95 5.32 -1.98
C PRO A 24 4.50 4.23 -1.00
N GLU A 25 4.88 2.98 -1.31
CA GLU A 25 4.69 1.85 -0.42
C GLU A 25 5.50 2.12 0.86
N GLY A 26 4.90 1.90 2.03
CA GLY A 26 5.62 1.95 3.31
C GLY A 26 5.36 3.15 4.22
N LEU A 27 4.28 3.92 4.03
CA LEU A 27 3.89 4.96 5.01
C LEU A 27 3.22 4.41 6.28
N TRP A 28 2.75 3.17 6.24
CA TRP A 28 1.97 2.56 7.32
C TRP A 28 2.60 1.23 7.74
N LYS A 29 2.71 1.00 9.05
CA LYS A 29 3.16 -0.25 9.68
C LYS A 29 2.23 -0.63 10.81
N ASN A 30 2.10 -1.91 11.12
CA ASN A 30 1.32 -2.39 12.27
C ASN A 30 2.24 -2.72 13.45
N CYS A 31 1.85 -2.35 14.66
CA CYS A 31 2.52 -2.81 15.87
C CYS A 31 2.24 -4.31 16.10
N PRO A 32 3.26 -5.15 16.42
CA PRO A 32 3.04 -6.57 16.72
C PRO A 32 2.33 -6.82 18.06
N VAL A 33 2.33 -5.85 18.99
CA VAL A 33 1.76 -6.01 20.33
C VAL A 33 0.34 -5.46 20.41
N CYS A 34 0.13 -4.21 19.99
CA CYS A 34 -1.16 -3.53 20.13
C CYS A 34 -1.95 -3.42 18.82
N THR A 35 -1.47 -4.05 17.75
CA THR A 35 -2.07 -4.09 16.38
C THR A 35 -2.45 -2.73 15.81
N THR A 36 -1.93 -1.65 16.39
CA THR A 36 -2.24 -0.29 15.97
C THR A 36 -1.45 0.04 14.72
N ILE A 37 -2.10 0.76 13.81
CA ILE A 37 -1.49 1.30 12.60
C ILE A 37 -0.63 2.50 13.01
N LEU A 38 0.65 2.43 12.67
CA LEU A 38 1.70 3.41 12.94
C LEU A 38 2.12 4.06 11.64
N TYR A 39 2.33 5.38 11.69
CA TYR A 39 2.88 6.14 10.58
C TYR A 39 4.41 6.01 10.59
N VAL A 40 5.01 5.59 9.47
CA VAL A 40 6.45 5.25 9.44
C VAL A 40 7.38 6.42 9.77
N PRO A 41 7.18 7.63 9.22
CA PRO A 41 8.02 8.77 9.59
C PRO A 41 7.95 9.13 11.08
N GLU A 42 6.78 8.99 11.70
CA GLU A 42 6.61 9.20 13.14
C GLU A 42 7.25 8.07 13.95
N LEU A 43 7.18 6.83 13.45
CA LEU A 43 7.84 5.68 14.07
C LEU A 43 9.37 5.83 14.04
N GLU A 44 9.95 6.32 12.94
CA GLU A 44 11.38 6.63 12.82
C GLU A 44 11.80 7.78 13.75
N ALA A 45 11.01 8.85 13.81
CA ALA A 45 11.26 9.96 14.74
C ALA A 45 11.25 9.50 16.21
N ASN A 46 10.46 8.49 16.54
CA ASN A 46 10.36 7.88 17.87
C ASN A 46 11.28 6.65 18.05
N LEU A 47 12.32 6.48 17.23
CA LEU A 47 13.29 5.38 17.34
C LEU A 47 12.66 3.97 17.33
N TYR A 48 11.61 3.78 16.53
CA TYR A 48 10.84 2.53 16.43
C TYR A 48 10.11 2.13 17.72
N VAL A 49 9.78 3.09 18.59
CA VAL A 49 8.93 2.86 19.77
C VAL A 49 7.46 3.16 19.45
N CYS A 50 6.59 2.20 19.78
CA CYS A 50 5.15 2.36 19.59
C CYS A 50 4.53 3.32 20.62
N GLN A 51 3.91 4.40 20.17
CA GLN A 51 3.28 5.44 21.01
C GLN A 51 2.09 4.96 21.87
N LYS A 52 1.55 3.77 21.61
CA LYS A 52 0.37 3.24 22.33
C LYS A 52 0.69 2.24 23.42
N CYS A 53 1.79 1.50 23.28
CA CYS A 53 2.13 0.41 24.19
C CYS A 53 3.60 0.44 24.63
N ASP A 54 4.33 1.49 24.26
CA ASP A 54 5.76 1.69 24.55
C ASP A 54 6.65 0.50 24.16
N HIS A 55 6.18 -0.32 23.21
CA HIS A 55 6.93 -1.47 22.72
C HIS A 55 7.94 -1.03 21.66
N HIS A 56 9.20 -1.42 21.87
CA HIS A 56 10.26 -1.22 20.89
C HIS A 56 10.15 -2.26 19.78
N ILE A 57 9.86 -1.81 18.56
CA ILE A 57 9.77 -2.66 17.38
C ILE A 57 11.20 -2.99 16.94
N ARG A 58 11.49 -4.29 16.72
CA ARG A 58 12.77 -4.74 16.19
C ARG A 58 12.72 -4.68 14.66
N ILE A 59 13.72 -4.02 14.06
CA ILE A 59 13.90 -3.86 12.61
C ILE A 59 14.22 -5.20 11.97
#